data_AF-A0A1W9TU04-F1
#
_entry.id   AF-A0A1W9TU04-F1
#
_cell.length_a   1.000
_cell.length_b   1.000
_cell.length_c   1.000
_cell.angle_alpha   90.00
_cell.angle_beta   90.00
_cell.angle_gamma   90.00
#
_symmetry.space_group_name_H-M   'P 1'
#
loop_
_entity.id
_entity.type
_entity.pdbx_description
1 polymer ?
#
loop_
_entity_poly.entity_id
_entity_poly.type
_entity_poly.pdbx_seq_one_letter_code
_entity_poly.pdbx_strand_id
1 'polypeptide(L)' 'MKWMEVKVRFESKEPLIAEDLISNLFYEFNLQGVVIEQPDNGETSANDWGGDAVLQPEYYSVTGYLLFLRQLK' A
#
# COMPACT_ATOMS: atom_id res chain seq x y z
N MET A 1 -2.02 -3.49 -21.47
CA MET A 1 -2.80 -4.24 -20.46
C MET A 1 -3.41 -3.22 -19.52
N LYS A 2 -4.67 -3.40 -19.09
CA LYS A 2 -5.30 -2.51 -18.10
C LYS A 2 -5.20 -3.17 -16.73
N TRP A 3 -4.65 -2.47 -15.77
CA TRP A 3 -4.60 -2.90 -14.37
C TRP A 3 -5.50 -1.97 -13.55
N MET A 4 -6.19 -2.53 -12.58
CA MET A 4 -6.94 -1.77 -11.60
C MET A 4 -6.13 -1.76 -10.31
N GLU A 5 -5.79 -0.56 -9.84
CA GLU A 5 -5.21 -0.38 -8.51
C GLU A 5 -6.32 -0.50 -7.46
N VAL A 6 -6.07 -1.30 -6.44
CA VAL A 6 -6.88 -1.39 -5.23
C VAL A 6 -6.01 -0.95 -4.07
N LYS A 7 -6.41 0.12 -3.39
CA LYS A 7 -5.67 0.72 -2.29
C LYS A 7 -6.55 0.82 -1.05
N VAL A 8 -6.13 0.19 0.03
CA VAL A 8 -6.79 0.25 1.34
C VAL A 8 -5.96 1.17 2.24
N ARG A 9 -6.52 2.32 2.59
CA ARG A 9 -5.98 3.19 3.65
C ARG A 9 -6.65 2.81 4.97
N PHE A 10 -5.86 2.74 6.04
CA PHE A 10 -6.38 2.30 7.34
C PHE A 10 -5.70 3.02 8.50
N GLU A 11 -6.37 2.98 9.64
CA GLU A 11 -5.87 3.41 10.93
C GLU A 11 -6.08 2.27 11.93
N SER A 12 -5.06 1.96 12.72
CA SER A 12 -5.10 0.87 13.70
C SER A 12 -4.19 1.20 14.87
N LYS A 13 -4.54 0.69 16.06
CA LYS A 13 -3.65 0.70 17.22
C LYS A 13 -2.43 -0.20 17.03
N GLU A 14 -2.58 -1.21 16.18
CA GLU A 14 -1.56 -2.21 15.85
C GLU A 14 -1.39 -2.23 14.32
N PRO A 15 -0.69 -1.23 13.73
CA PRO A 15 -0.65 -1.03 12.28
C PRO A 15 0.02 -2.19 11.54
N LEU A 16 1.06 -2.81 12.12
CA LEU A 16 1.76 -3.95 11.52
C LEU A 16 0.85 -5.19 11.41
N ILE A 17 -0.03 -5.41 12.39
CA ILE A 17 -0.98 -6.54 12.36
C ILE A 17 -2.07 -6.27 11.33
N ALA A 18 -2.56 -5.03 11.27
CA ALA A 18 -3.57 -4.63 10.28
C ALA A 18 -3.02 -4.71 8.84
N GLU A 19 -1.78 -4.27 8.63
CA GLU A 19 -1.07 -4.39 7.37
C GLU A 19 -0.97 -5.86 6.90
N ASP A 20 -0.51 -6.75 7.78
CA ASP A 20 -0.37 -8.18 7.47
C ASP A 20 -1.73 -8.81 7.14
N LEU A 21 -2.76 -8.48 7.91
CA LEU A 21 -4.13 -8.95 7.65
C LEU A 21 -4.64 -8.50 6.27
N ILE A 22 -4.47 -7.22 5.92
CA ILE A 22 -4.92 -6.69 4.63
C ILE A 22 -4.11 -7.31 3.48
N SER A 23 -2.79 -7.48 3.68
CA SER A 23 -1.90 -8.11 2.70
C SER A 23 -2.31 -9.57 2.44
N ASN A 24 -2.63 -10.32 3.50
CA ASN A 24 -3.12 -11.70 3.39
C ASN A 24 -4.42 -11.79 2.58
N LEU A 25 -5.36 -10.86 2.78
CA LEU A 25 -6.57 -10.77 1.94
C LEU A 25 -6.21 -10.51 0.47
N PHE A 26 -5.23 -9.64 0.20
CA PHE A 26 -4.82 -9.36 -1.18
C PHE A 26 -4.23 -10.60 -1.87
N TYR A 27 -3.45 -11.40 -1.14
CA TYR A 27 -2.97 -12.69 -1.63
C TYR A 27 -4.10 -13.69 -1.88
N GLU A 28 -5.09 -13.78 -0.98
CA GLU A 28 -6.27 -14.64 -1.16
C GLU A 28 -7.11 -14.26 -2.39
N PHE A 29 -7.24 -12.96 -2.67
CA PHE A 29 -7.92 -12.45 -3.87
C PHE A 29 -7.04 -12.39 -5.11
N ASN A 30 -5.80 -12.91 -5.04
CA ASN A 30 -4.85 -12.97 -6.16
C ASN A 30 -4.52 -11.58 -6.75
N LEU A 31 -4.51 -10.54 -5.91
CA LEU A 31 -3.94 -9.24 -6.27
C LEU A 31 -2.42 -9.37 -6.39
N GLN A 32 -1.84 -8.72 -7.38
CA GLN A 32 -0.40 -8.76 -7.65
C GLN A 32 0.27 -7.45 -7.24
N GLY A 33 1.57 -7.51 -6.95
CA GLY A 33 2.38 -6.34 -6.66
C GLY A 33 1.94 -5.61 -5.40
N VAL A 34 1.87 -6.33 -4.28
CA VAL A 34 1.49 -5.75 -2.99
C VAL A 34 2.54 -4.74 -2.54
N VAL A 35 2.13 -3.48 -2.36
CA VAL A 35 2.95 -2.37 -1.85
C VAL A 35 2.36 -1.89 -0.54
N ILE A 36 3.22 -1.76 0.46
CA ILE A 36 2.87 -1.26 1.79
C ILE A 36 3.48 0.14 1.93
N GLU A 37 2.66 1.11 2.28
CA GLU A 37 3.09 2.46 2.63
C GLU A 37 2.83 2.70 4.12
N GLN A 38 3.83 3.22 4.81
CA GLN A 38 3.76 3.53 6.23
C GLN A 38 4.10 5.02 6.44
N PRO A 39 3.31 5.76 7.24
CA PRO A 39 3.66 7.12 7.61
C PRO A 39 4.90 7.12 8.51
N ASP A 40 5.77 8.10 8.32
CA ASP A 40 6.90 8.32 9.22
C ASP A 40 6.33 8.76 10.58
N ASN A 41 6.69 8.03 11.65
CA ASN A 41 6.29 8.31 13.02
C ASN A 41 7.14 9.43 13.66
N GLY A 42 7.93 10.15 12.86
CA GLY A 42 8.74 11.27 13.33
C GLY A 42 10.08 10.86 13.93
N GLU A 43 10.41 9.57 13.94
CA GLU A 43 11.71 9.06 14.42
C GLU A 43 12.79 9.09 13.32
N THR A 44 12.39 9.23 12.04
CA THR A 44 13.30 9.25 10.88
C THR A 44 13.46 10.66 10.26
N SER A 45 13.01 11.72 10.96
CA SER A 45 13.04 13.10 10.45
C SER A 45 14.42 13.79 10.51
N ALA A 46 15.52 13.04 10.43
CA ALA A 46 16.89 13.57 10.43
C ALA A 46 17.65 13.35 9.11
N ASN A 47 16.95 12.93 8.05
CA ASN A 47 17.58 12.57 6.80
C ASN A 47 17.30 13.65 5.74
N ASP A 48 18.29 14.52 5.53
CA ASP A 48 18.36 15.60 4.54
C ASP A 48 18.47 15.01 3.11
N TRP A 49 17.40 14.37 2.64
CA TRP A 49 17.36 13.67 1.35
C TRP A 49 17.14 14.61 0.14
N GLY A 50 17.35 15.92 0.35
CA GLY A 50 17.23 16.94 -0.71
C GLY A 50 15.79 17.26 -1.10
N GLY A 51 15.60 18.40 -1.76
CA GLY A 51 14.27 18.97 -2.08
C GLY A 51 13.39 18.17 -3.06
N ASP A 52 13.93 17.11 -3.67
CA ASP A 52 13.22 16.20 -4.57
C ASP A 52 12.84 14.86 -3.89
N ALA A 53 12.95 14.77 -2.56
CA ALA A 53 12.55 13.58 -1.83
C ALA A 53 11.05 13.28 -2.05
N VAL A 54 10.73 12.00 -2.27
CA VAL A 54 9.36 11.53 -2.40
C VAL A 54 8.59 11.88 -1.12
N LEU A 55 7.41 12.49 -1.28
CA LEU A 55 6.56 12.86 -0.16
C LEU A 55 6.25 11.63 0.68
N GLN A 56 6.40 11.78 2.00
CA GLN A 56 6.10 10.72 2.94
C GLN A 56 4.61 10.38 2.91
N PRO A 57 4.24 9.09 3.04
CA PRO A 57 2.84 8.70 3.13
C PRO A 57 2.17 9.34 4.35
N GLU A 58 0.97 9.89 4.17
CA GLU A 58 0.18 10.44 5.28
C GLU A 58 -0.53 9.35 6.11
N TYR A 59 -0.76 8.17 5.52
CA TYR A 59 -1.54 7.09 6.11
C TYR A 59 -0.88 5.74 5.85
N TYR A 60 -1.14 4.78 6.74
CA TYR A 60 -0.87 3.38 6.43
C TYR A 60 -1.75 2.95 5.26
N SER A 61 -1.16 2.29 4.27
CA SER A 61 -1.94 1.69 3.20
C SER A 61 -1.32 0.44 2.59
N VAL A 62 -2.18 -0.45 2.11
CA VAL A 62 -1.80 -1.61 1.30
C VAL A 62 -2.41 -1.44 -0.09
N THR A 63 -1.56 -1.51 -1.11
CA THR A 63 -1.93 -1.36 -2.52
C THR A 63 -1.63 -2.64 -3.28
N GLY A 64 -2.51 -3.03 -4.20
CA GLY A 64 -2.36 -4.20 -5.03
C GLY A 64 -3.07 -4.01 -6.36
N TYR A 65 -2.74 -4.86 -7.33
CA TYR A 65 -3.17 -4.67 -8.71
C TYR A 65 -3.95 -5.88 -9.22
N LEU A 66 -5.15 -5.62 -9.70
CA LEU A 66 -5.98 -6.59 -10.41
C LEU A 66 -5.78 -6.43 -11.92
N LEU A 67 -5.48 -7.54 -12.60
CA LEU A 67 -5.47 -7.52 -14.06
C LEU A 67 -6.91 -7.39 -14.54
N PHE A 68 -7.23 -6.30 -15.24
CA PHE A 68 -8.51 -6.16 -15.91
C PHE A 68 -8.51 -7.07 -17.14
N LEU A 69 -8.79 -8.35 -16.93
CA LEU A 69 -9.14 -9.26 -18.00
C LEU A 69 -10.55 -8.88 -18.45
N ARG A 70 -10.68 -8.39 -19.69
CA ARG A 70 -11.97 -8.25 -20.35
C ARG A 70 -12.54 -9.66 -20.57
N GLN A 71 -13.12 -10.26 -19.55
CA GLN A 71 -13.97 -11.43 -19.67
C GLN A 71 -15.32 -10.94 -20.20
N LEU A 72 -15.38 -10.68 -21.51
CA LEU A 72 -16.65 -10.59 -22.23
C LEU A 72 -16.61 -11.65 -23.33
N LYS A 73 -17.28 -12.77 -23.03
CA LYS A 73 -17.92 -13.59 -24.07
C LYS A 73 -19.04 -12.79 -24.71
#